data_AF-A0A816M3I9-F1
#
_entry.id   AF-A0A816M3I9-F1
#
_cell.length_a   1.000
_cell.length_b   1.000
_cell.length_c   1.000
_cell.angle_alpha   90.00
_cell.angle_beta   90.00
_cell.angle_gamma   90.00
#
_symmetry.space_group_name_H-M   'P 1'
#
loop_
_entity.id
_entity.type
_entity.pdbx_description
1 polymer ?
#
loop_
_entity_poly.entity_id
_entity_poly.type
_entity_poly.pdbx_seq_one_letter_code
_entity_poly.pdbx_strand_id
1 'polypeptide(L)'
;MNKIQVQENLAEQKLVDELCEIIHNVVTSSSYEVEHENTLDYDCMTDDIDQHETEDSENEDPTFRTNREGYFNEQKDFLQNFTLDYMIKVINFYDEIDDRTNKRKHTWKGKIYEQHGAKRNKFNEIEAHVFDMFENARENYLPAHDLDLRRWALQKAKEISLGDFSASAHWVLMFKRRHNIVSRKVTKLVTRKTANDSEEIVKLVDKFIDDIRGELNNYRPEQVLNTDQVGLSKELHSRRTLTYKGEKTTVGVIQSHNAITHSYTIQPMISLAGHVVGPIYLCLQEPSGRFGERVKENLFRANNVIVTCSKSGKLDTTLVQCWFDHVFLPSTPRKSLLISDSWTGHKDPNIYAKSKGCKRVEIPKNTTDQIQPLDVFYNRQMKSIIRKMYDRVMLDQLSISLMERNNIIQLISLVHSQMSAPIFQNLIRYAWYASGYLDKHPGSFQTVKDVCFSLDGTTCQHNNCDSSPFIQCSWCRKILCFDDFFLSYHIH
;
A
#
# COMPACT_ATOMS: atom_id res chain seq x y z
N MET A 1 23.43 73.89 5.40
CA MET A 1 23.10 72.93 4.33
C MET A 1 22.99 71.47 4.80
N ASN A 2 23.69 71.00 5.84
CA ASN A 2 23.66 69.56 6.25
C ASN A 2 22.56 69.10 7.24
N LYS A 3 21.63 69.95 7.72
CA LYS A 3 20.56 69.50 8.65
C LYS A 3 19.22 69.21 7.96
N ILE A 4 18.92 69.91 6.85
CA ILE A 4 17.69 69.73 6.07
C ILE A 4 17.77 68.41 5.28
N GLN A 5 18.92 68.14 4.67
CA GLN A 5 19.17 66.94 3.86
C GLN A 5 19.25 65.63 4.68
N VAL A 6 19.54 65.73 5.98
CA VAL A 6 19.52 64.59 6.93
C VAL A 6 18.10 64.35 7.45
N GLN A 7 17.29 65.40 7.62
CA GLN A 7 15.88 65.26 8.01
C GLN A 7 15.00 64.74 6.85
N GLU A 8 15.30 65.13 5.61
CA GLU A 8 14.64 64.58 4.41
C GLU A 8 14.96 63.09 4.22
N ASN A 9 16.23 62.68 4.39
CA ASN A 9 16.61 61.25 4.32
C ASN A 9 15.98 60.39 5.42
N LEU A 10 15.84 60.92 6.64
CA LEU A 10 15.22 60.19 7.75
C LEU A 10 13.70 60.07 7.58
N ALA A 11 13.06 61.06 6.94
CA ALA A 11 11.66 61.01 6.57
C ALA A 11 11.41 60.04 5.42
N GLU A 12 12.27 60.01 4.40
CA GLU A 12 12.22 59.02 3.32
C GLU A 12 12.41 57.58 3.83
N GLN A 13 13.37 57.34 4.72
CA GLN A 13 13.56 56.00 5.31
C GLN A 13 12.36 55.53 6.11
N LYS A 14 11.73 56.41 6.91
CA LYS A 14 10.49 56.06 7.62
C LYS A 14 9.34 55.73 6.67
N LEU A 15 9.22 56.47 5.56
CA LEU A 15 8.17 56.24 4.57
C LEU A 15 8.38 54.90 3.85
N VAL A 16 9.64 54.54 3.57
CA VAL A 16 10.04 53.24 2.99
C VAL A 16 9.78 52.09 3.95
N ASP A 17 10.05 52.26 5.24
CA ASP A 17 9.78 51.23 6.26
C ASP A 17 8.27 51.01 6.45
N GLU A 18 7.46 52.07 6.50
CA GLU A 18 5.99 51.98 6.54
C GLU A 18 5.42 51.32 5.28
N LEU A 19 5.94 51.66 4.09
CA LEU A 19 5.54 51.03 2.83
C LEU A 19 5.91 49.54 2.78
N CYS A 20 7.09 49.16 3.28
CA CYS A 20 7.51 47.76 3.39
C CYS A 20 6.58 46.97 4.33
N GLU A 21 6.18 47.55 5.46
CA GLU A 21 5.29 46.89 6.42
C GLU A 21 3.86 46.71 5.85
N ILE A 22 3.35 47.70 5.12
CA ILE A 22 2.05 47.62 4.42
C ILE A 22 2.09 46.53 3.33
N ILE A 23 3.16 46.47 2.52
CA ILE A 23 3.28 45.46 1.46
C ILE A 23 3.46 44.05 2.06
N HIS A 24 4.21 43.91 3.16
CA HIS A 24 4.34 42.63 3.85
C HIS A 24 2.98 42.13 4.39
N ASN A 25 2.16 43.03 4.92
CA ASN A 25 0.79 42.73 5.36
C ASN A 25 -0.15 42.36 4.20
N VAL A 26 0.02 42.95 3.01
CA VAL A 26 -0.76 42.61 1.81
C VAL A 26 -0.40 41.22 1.29
N VAL A 27 0.89 40.90 1.20
CA VAL A 27 1.40 39.60 0.69
C VAL A 27 1.10 38.45 1.66
N THR A 28 1.04 38.71 2.97
CA THR A 28 0.66 37.72 3.97
C THR A 28 -0.86 37.63 4.21
N SER A 29 -1.65 38.54 3.61
CA SER A 29 -3.11 38.46 3.62
C SER A 29 -3.59 37.40 2.62
N SER A 30 -4.07 36.28 3.14
CA SER A 30 -4.60 35.18 2.34
C SER A 30 -6.03 35.50 1.84
N SER A 31 -6.14 36.18 0.71
CA SER A 31 -7.34 36.09 -0.14
C SER A 31 -6.99 36.32 -1.61
N TYR A 32 -6.71 35.21 -2.31
CA TYR A 32 -6.93 35.13 -3.75
C TYR A 32 -8.15 34.24 -3.94
N GLU A 33 -9.27 34.84 -4.32
CA GLU A 33 -10.40 34.13 -4.93
C GLU A 33 -9.99 33.74 -6.35
N VAL A 34 -9.82 32.44 -6.57
CA VAL A 34 -9.99 31.85 -7.89
C VAL A 34 -11.16 30.88 -7.72
N GLU A 35 -12.29 31.23 -8.33
CA GLU A 35 -13.41 30.32 -8.50
C GLU A 35 -12.94 29.12 -9.33
N HIS A 36 -12.83 27.97 -8.68
CA HIS A 36 -12.96 26.70 -9.37
C HIS A 36 -14.22 26.02 -8.84
N GLU A 37 -15.26 26.03 -9.68
CA GLU A 37 -16.36 25.08 -9.58
C GLU A 37 -15.78 23.67 -9.41
N ASN A 38 -16.11 23.04 -8.29
CA ASN A 38 -16.41 21.61 -8.20
C ASN A 38 -17.12 21.39 -6.85
N THR A 39 -18.42 21.63 -6.88
CA THR A 39 -19.38 21.13 -5.91
C THR A 39 -19.30 19.60 -5.84
N LEU A 40 -18.90 19.13 -4.67
CA LEU A 40 -19.43 18.01 -3.87
C LEU A 40 -20.29 16.96 -4.57
N ASP A 41 -20.00 15.70 -4.26
CA ASP A 41 -21.01 14.75 -3.76
C ASP A 41 -20.27 13.55 -3.13
N TYR A 42 -20.37 13.39 -1.80
CA TYR A 42 -20.30 12.06 -1.20
C TYR A 42 -21.26 12.04 -0.01
N ASP A 43 -22.44 11.51 -0.30
CA ASP A 43 -23.43 11.15 0.69
C ASP A 43 -22.98 9.92 1.47
N CYS A 44 -23.23 10.02 2.77
CA CYS A 44 -23.17 8.98 3.78
C CYS A 44 -24.25 7.93 3.54
N MET A 45 -23.87 6.67 3.34
CA MET A 45 -24.66 5.53 3.80
C MET A 45 -23.72 4.45 4.34
N THR A 46 -23.97 4.08 5.59
CA THR A 46 -23.44 2.93 6.30
C THR A 46 -23.93 1.64 5.64
N ASP A 47 -23.11 0.58 5.65
CA ASP A 47 -23.46 -0.75 6.18
C ASP A 47 -22.27 -1.75 6.04
N ASP A 48 -21.96 -2.39 7.17
CA ASP A 48 -21.40 -3.73 7.42
C ASP A 48 -20.03 -4.23 6.87
N ILE A 49 -19.01 -4.04 7.72
CA ILE A 49 -18.15 -5.04 8.42
C ILE A 49 -17.76 -6.40 7.73
N ASP A 50 -16.44 -6.50 7.45
CA ASP A 50 -15.48 -7.64 7.57
C ASP A 50 -15.48 -8.84 6.56
N GLN A 51 -14.34 -9.44 6.12
CA GLN A 51 -12.97 -9.59 6.68
C GLN A 51 -11.83 -9.61 5.63
N HIS A 52 -10.67 -9.11 6.09
CA HIS A 52 -9.26 -9.41 5.78
C HIS A 52 -8.77 -9.58 4.33
N GLU A 53 -8.00 -8.59 3.86
CA GLU A 53 -6.59 -8.75 3.47
C GLU A 53 -6.01 -7.32 3.32
N THR A 54 -4.86 -7.10 3.95
CA THR A 54 -4.07 -5.87 3.95
C THR A 54 -3.41 -5.64 2.60
N GLU A 55 -3.53 -4.43 2.03
CA GLU A 55 -2.46 -3.64 1.38
C GLU A 55 -3.02 -2.47 0.54
N ASP A 56 -2.39 -1.30 0.70
CA ASP A 56 -1.85 -0.41 -0.34
C ASP A 56 -1.56 0.96 0.30
N SER A 57 -0.40 1.09 0.96
CA SER A 57 0.30 2.36 1.04
C SER A 57 1.36 2.36 -0.06
N GLU A 58 0.97 2.77 -1.26
CA GLU A 58 1.95 3.20 -2.23
C GLU A 58 2.36 4.63 -1.90
N ASN A 59 3.68 4.78 -1.80
CA ASN A 59 4.39 6.03 -1.61
C ASN A 59 4.00 7.02 -2.69
N GLU A 60 3.76 8.25 -2.23
CA GLU A 60 3.72 9.44 -3.06
C GLU A 60 5.04 9.60 -3.83
N ASP A 61 4.88 10.07 -5.05
CA ASP A 61 5.91 10.62 -5.93
C ASP A 61 6.96 11.46 -5.15
N PRO A 62 8.29 11.22 -5.30
CA PRO A 62 9.32 11.96 -4.57
C PRO A 62 9.52 13.42 -5.03
N THR A 63 8.73 13.95 -5.96
CA THR A 63 9.00 15.26 -6.57
C THR A 63 8.55 16.48 -5.75
N PHE A 64 8.04 16.33 -4.53
CA PHE A 64 7.67 17.49 -3.69
C PHE A 64 8.44 17.58 -2.37
N ARG A 65 9.76 17.41 -2.43
CA ARG A 65 10.68 17.91 -1.39
C ARG A 65 11.85 18.66 -2.02
N THR A 66 11.67 19.95 -2.23
CA THR A 66 12.65 21.06 -2.24
C THR A 66 11.83 22.28 -2.65
N ASN A 67 11.53 23.27 -1.82
CA ASN A 67 12.43 24.34 -1.43
C ASN A 67 11.67 25.19 -0.39
N ARG A 68 11.96 25.00 0.89
CA ARG A 68 11.43 25.91 1.93
C ARG A 68 12.36 27.10 2.20
N GLU A 69 13.63 27.02 1.79
CA GLU A 69 14.62 28.10 1.93
C GLU A 69 14.66 29.04 0.71
N GLY A 70 14.28 28.58 -0.48
CA GLY A 70 14.18 29.43 -1.68
C GLY A 70 13.02 30.45 -1.62
N TYR A 71 11.87 30.03 -1.07
CA TYR A 71 10.66 30.84 -1.05
C TYR A 71 10.74 32.10 -0.14
N PHE A 72 11.57 32.05 0.91
CA PHE A 72 11.77 33.20 1.80
C PHE A 72 12.81 34.20 1.28
N ASN A 73 13.79 33.75 0.48
CA ASN A 73 14.75 34.66 -0.17
C ASN A 73 14.14 35.33 -1.42
N GLU A 74 13.29 34.63 -2.19
CA GLU A 74 12.62 35.21 -3.37
C GLU A 74 11.69 36.39 -3.06
N GLN A 75 11.03 36.41 -1.89
CA GLN A 75 10.18 37.54 -1.50
C GLN A 75 10.97 38.79 -1.11
N LYS A 76 12.20 38.63 -0.60
CA LYS A 76 13.08 39.77 -0.27
C LYS A 76 13.70 40.39 -1.53
N ASP A 77 14.00 39.56 -2.54
CA ASP A 77 14.49 40.01 -3.85
C ASP A 77 13.39 40.65 -4.72
N PHE A 78 12.12 40.26 -4.56
CA PHE A 78 11.02 40.84 -5.33
C PHE A 78 10.85 42.35 -5.11
N LEU A 79 11.11 42.84 -3.89
CA LEU A 79 11.04 44.27 -3.56
C LEU A 79 12.24 45.07 -4.06
N GLN A 80 13.38 44.42 -4.36
CA GLN A 80 14.56 45.07 -4.95
C GLN A 80 14.39 45.35 -6.46
N ASN A 81 13.38 44.77 -7.11
CA ASN A 81 13.20 44.83 -8.56
C ASN A 81 12.37 46.02 -9.06
N PHE A 82 11.84 46.87 -8.17
CA PHE A 82 11.12 48.07 -8.57
C PHE A 82 12.05 49.28 -8.50
N THR A 83 12.20 49.97 -9.63
CA THR A 83 12.96 51.22 -9.66
C THR A 83 12.23 52.29 -8.84
N LEU A 84 12.98 53.18 -8.19
CA LEU A 84 12.43 54.32 -7.46
C LEU A 84 11.42 55.12 -8.32
N ASP A 85 11.69 55.20 -9.61
CA ASP A 85 10.84 55.87 -10.61
C ASP A 85 9.48 55.17 -10.80
N TYR A 86 9.42 53.85 -10.68
CA TYR A 86 8.17 53.09 -10.69
C TYR A 86 7.38 53.30 -9.39
N MET A 87 8.05 53.30 -8.24
CA MET A 87 7.41 53.53 -6.95
C MET A 87 6.81 54.95 -6.86
N ILE A 88 7.54 55.97 -7.35
CA ILE A 88 7.05 57.35 -7.44
C ILE A 88 5.82 57.44 -8.36
N LYS A 89 5.80 56.73 -9.49
CA LYS A 89 4.64 56.69 -10.40
C LYS A 89 3.41 56.09 -9.73
N VAL A 90 3.57 55.03 -8.94
CA VAL A 90 2.45 54.42 -8.19
C VAL A 90 1.93 55.38 -7.12
N ILE A 91 2.80 56.07 -6.39
CA ILE A 91 2.38 57.08 -5.40
C ILE A 91 1.64 58.23 -6.09
N ASN A 92 2.19 58.80 -7.16
CA ASN A 92 1.55 59.90 -7.91
C ASN A 92 0.19 59.49 -8.50
N PHE A 93 0.04 58.22 -8.92
CA PHE A 93 -1.24 57.70 -9.37
C PHE A 93 -2.28 57.68 -8.26
N TYR A 94 -1.90 57.27 -7.04
CA TYR A 94 -2.84 57.23 -5.90
C TYR A 94 -3.08 58.59 -5.24
N ASP A 95 -2.11 59.49 -5.32
CA ASP A 95 -2.20 60.86 -4.81
C ASP A 95 -2.86 61.84 -5.79
N GLU A 96 -3.24 61.37 -6.98
CA GLU A 96 -3.94 62.20 -7.97
C GLU A 96 -5.28 62.70 -7.40
N ILE A 97 -5.45 64.03 -7.36
CA ILE A 97 -6.62 64.70 -6.79
C ILE A 97 -7.62 65.00 -7.92
N ASP A 98 -8.90 64.82 -7.62
CA ASP A 98 -9.98 65.23 -8.52
C ASP A 98 -10.22 66.74 -8.39
N ASP A 99 -9.97 67.48 -9.47
CA ASP A 99 -10.04 68.95 -9.53
C ASP A 99 -11.44 69.52 -9.20
N ARG A 100 -12.51 68.72 -9.23
CA ARG A 100 -13.87 69.16 -8.89
C ARG A 100 -14.22 68.94 -7.43
N THR A 101 -13.67 67.91 -6.80
CA THR A 101 -14.05 67.50 -5.43
C THR A 101 -12.95 67.72 -4.39
N ASN A 102 -11.74 68.04 -4.84
CA ASN A 102 -10.54 68.24 -4.03
C ASN A 102 -10.21 67.03 -3.12
N LYS A 103 -10.58 65.82 -3.56
CA LYS A 103 -10.32 64.53 -2.90
C LYS A 103 -9.46 63.65 -3.80
N ARG A 104 -8.71 62.71 -3.21
CA ARG A 104 -7.93 61.72 -3.97
C ARG A 104 -8.86 60.86 -4.84
N LYS A 105 -8.52 60.69 -6.12
CA LYS A 105 -9.27 59.87 -7.08
C LYS A 105 -9.26 58.38 -6.73
N HIS A 106 -8.22 57.92 -6.03
CA HIS A 106 -8.02 56.52 -5.68
C HIS A 106 -7.90 56.36 -4.16
N THR A 107 -8.70 55.47 -3.54
CA THR A 107 -8.70 55.22 -2.09
C THR A 107 -8.30 53.79 -1.78
N TRP A 108 -7.45 53.60 -0.77
CA TRP A 108 -7.17 52.29 -0.19
C TRP A 108 -8.40 51.80 0.59
N LYS A 109 -9.00 50.68 0.21
CA LYS A 109 -9.92 49.92 1.07
C LYS A 109 -9.14 48.88 1.88
N GLY A 110 -8.23 49.36 2.74
CA GLY A 110 -7.61 48.53 3.77
C GLY A 110 -8.50 48.50 5.01
N LYS A 111 -9.16 47.37 5.30
CA LYS A 111 -9.80 47.16 6.62
C LYS A 111 -8.69 47.08 7.67
N ILE A 112 -8.62 48.09 8.55
CA ILE A 112 -7.68 48.13 9.68
C ILE A 112 -8.06 47.03 10.68
N TYR A 113 -7.11 46.12 10.96
CA TYR A 113 -7.26 44.86 11.71
C TYR A 113 -7.00 45.01 13.24
N GLU A 114 -7.41 46.08 13.89
CA GLU A 114 -7.06 46.30 15.32
C GLU A 114 -7.94 45.55 16.36
N GLN A 115 -8.77 44.59 15.95
CA GLN A 115 -9.59 43.78 16.89
C GLN A 115 -9.37 42.25 16.82
N HIS A 116 -8.36 41.74 16.09
CA HIS A 116 -8.26 40.30 15.76
C HIS A 116 -7.40 39.44 16.70
N GLY A 117 -6.71 40.00 17.70
CA GLY A 117 -5.90 39.21 18.65
C GLY A 117 -6.74 38.22 19.48
N ALA A 118 -7.88 38.67 20.02
CA ALA A 118 -8.77 37.81 20.82
C ALA A 118 -9.47 36.74 19.96
N LYS A 119 -9.84 37.07 18.73
CA LYS A 119 -10.53 36.14 17.83
C LYS A 119 -9.58 35.04 17.35
N ARG A 120 -8.37 35.40 16.90
CA ARG A 120 -7.35 34.43 16.47
C ARG A 120 -6.95 33.48 17.60
N ASN A 121 -6.81 33.96 18.82
CA ASN A 121 -6.52 33.12 19.98
C ASN A 121 -7.64 32.10 20.25
N LYS A 122 -8.91 32.51 20.15
CA LYS A 122 -10.06 31.60 20.27
C LYS A 122 -10.10 30.55 19.15
N PHE A 123 -9.74 30.91 17.92
CA PHE A 123 -9.61 29.95 16.82
C PHE A 123 -8.52 28.91 17.10
N ASN A 124 -7.35 29.35 17.57
CA ASN A 124 -6.26 28.45 17.93
C ASN A 124 -6.66 27.51 19.08
N GLU A 125 -7.46 27.98 20.04
CA GLU A 125 -7.96 27.16 21.14
C GLU A 125 -8.93 26.06 20.67
N ILE A 126 -9.84 26.39 19.73
CA ILE A 126 -10.71 25.39 19.10
C ILE A 126 -9.87 24.34 18.37
N GLU A 127 -8.90 24.79 17.60
CA GLU A 127 -8.04 23.92 16.81
C GLU A 127 -7.19 22.98 17.67
N ALA A 128 -6.57 23.49 18.73
CA ALA A 128 -5.82 22.67 19.68
C ALA A 128 -6.72 21.60 20.31
N HIS A 129 -7.92 21.98 20.77
CA HIS A 129 -8.85 21.02 21.36
C HIS A 129 -9.29 19.92 20.39
N VAL A 130 -9.57 20.27 19.13
CA VAL A 130 -9.97 19.30 18.11
C VAL A 130 -8.81 18.35 17.79
N PHE A 131 -7.58 18.86 17.81
CA PHE A 131 -6.38 18.04 17.64
C PHE A 131 -6.19 17.07 18.81
N ASP A 132 -6.30 17.52 20.06
CA ASP A 132 -6.21 16.65 21.24
C ASP A 132 -7.27 15.53 21.22
N MET A 133 -8.50 15.86 20.84
CA MET A 133 -9.59 14.89 20.70
C MET A 133 -9.32 13.87 19.58
N PHE A 134 -8.73 14.33 18.47
CA PHE A 134 -8.30 13.45 17.39
C PHE A 134 -7.18 12.51 17.86
N GLU A 135 -6.14 13.02 18.53
CA GLU A 135 -5.05 12.20 19.06
C GLU A 135 -5.58 11.15 20.03
N ASN A 136 -6.45 11.54 20.98
CA ASN A 136 -7.05 10.60 21.91
C ASN A 136 -7.86 9.50 21.20
N ALA A 137 -8.65 9.85 20.18
CA ALA A 137 -9.38 8.87 19.39
C ALA A 137 -8.42 7.89 18.68
N ARG A 138 -7.28 8.38 18.18
CA ARG A 138 -6.26 7.56 17.52
C ARG A 138 -5.47 6.68 18.47
N GLU A 139 -5.10 7.17 19.65
CA GLU A 139 -4.49 6.37 20.72
C GLU A 139 -5.39 5.21 21.15
N ASN A 140 -6.71 5.41 21.10
CA ASN A 140 -7.71 4.39 21.41
C ASN A 140 -8.14 3.55 20.19
N TYR A 141 -7.46 3.69 19.04
CA TYR A 141 -7.76 3.01 17.77
C TYR A 141 -9.19 3.22 17.25
N LEU A 142 -9.83 4.32 17.64
CA LEU A 142 -11.19 4.64 17.22
C LEU A 142 -11.21 5.30 15.83
N PRO A 143 -12.22 5.02 15.00
CA PRO A 143 -12.43 5.76 13.76
C PRO A 143 -12.79 7.21 14.10
N ALA A 144 -12.19 8.15 13.36
CA ALA A 144 -12.51 9.57 13.44
C ALA A 144 -12.75 10.07 12.01
N HIS A 145 -13.90 10.69 11.78
CA HIS A 145 -14.31 11.20 10.48
C HIS A 145 -14.37 12.73 10.48
N ASP A 146 -14.49 13.32 9.29
CA ASP A 146 -14.65 14.77 9.12
C ASP A 146 -15.84 15.30 9.94
N LEU A 147 -16.91 14.50 10.07
CA LEU A 147 -18.06 14.86 10.90
C LEU A 147 -17.71 14.97 12.39
N ASP A 148 -16.83 14.11 12.90
CA ASP A 148 -16.39 14.13 14.30
C ASP A 148 -15.52 15.36 14.59
N LEU A 149 -14.60 15.69 13.68
CA LEU A 149 -13.78 16.91 13.78
C LEU A 149 -14.66 18.16 13.83
N ARG A 150 -15.71 18.22 12.99
CA ARG A 150 -16.68 19.32 12.99
C ARG A 150 -17.45 19.39 14.30
N ARG A 151 -17.91 18.24 14.81
CA ARG A 151 -18.64 18.15 16.07
C ARG A 151 -17.80 18.65 17.23
N TRP A 152 -16.54 18.20 17.35
CA TRP A 152 -15.61 18.65 18.39
C TRP A 152 -15.34 20.16 18.30
N ALA A 153 -15.16 20.69 17.08
CA ALA A 153 -14.91 22.11 16.86
C ALA A 153 -16.10 22.98 17.26
N LEU A 154 -17.33 22.58 16.89
CA LEU A 154 -18.55 23.30 17.24
C LEU A 154 -18.85 23.23 18.75
N GLN A 155 -18.59 22.09 19.37
CA GLN A 155 -18.74 21.94 20.82
C GLN A 155 -17.82 22.92 21.56
N LYS A 156 -16.54 22.93 21.21
CA LYS A 156 -15.57 23.84 21.82
C LYS A 156 -15.88 25.31 21.52
N ALA A 157 -16.33 25.63 20.31
CA ALA A 157 -16.75 26.98 19.94
C ALA A 157 -17.93 27.48 20.80
N LYS A 158 -18.88 26.60 21.12
CA LYS A 158 -19.99 26.90 22.02
C LYS A 158 -19.51 27.16 23.44
N GLU A 159 -18.56 26.36 23.95
CA GLU A 159 -17.98 26.53 25.27
C GLU A 159 -17.25 27.88 25.42
N ILE A 160 -16.48 28.30 24.40
CA ILE A 160 -15.74 29.58 24.43
C ILE A 160 -16.58 30.79 23.96
N SER A 161 -17.89 30.60 23.77
CA SER A 161 -18.85 31.62 23.33
C SER A 161 -18.45 32.35 22.04
N LEU A 162 -17.94 31.60 21.04
CA LEU A 162 -17.61 32.13 19.72
C LEU A 162 -18.75 31.81 18.73
N GLY A 163 -19.82 32.61 18.77
CA GLY A 163 -21.05 32.36 18.02
C GLY A 163 -20.92 32.34 16.50
N ASP A 164 -19.92 33.05 15.95
CA ASP A 164 -19.69 33.14 14.49
C ASP A 164 -18.81 32.01 13.93
N PHE A 165 -18.38 31.06 14.77
CA PHE A 165 -17.52 29.97 14.31
C PHE A 165 -18.31 28.94 13.49
N SER A 166 -17.85 28.69 12.27
CA SER A 166 -18.39 27.64 11.41
C SER A 166 -17.32 26.60 11.13
N ALA A 167 -17.57 25.36 11.55
CA ALA A 167 -16.78 24.20 11.15
C ALA A 167 -17.14 23.79 9.72
N SER A 168 -16.81 24.65 8.75
CA SER A 168 -17.06 24.41 7.33
C SER A 168 -16.19 23.27 6.78
N ALA A 169 -16.56 22.70 5.63
CA ALA A 169 -15.74 21.70 4.95
C ALA A 169 -14.33 22.24 4.65
N HIS A 170 -14.23 23.53 4.30
CA HIS A 170 -12.96 24.20 4.09
C HIS A 170 -12.13 24.30 5.38
N TRP A 171 -12.76 24.61 6.53
CA TRP A 171 -12.05 24.64 7.81
C TRP A 171 -11.45 23.27 8.16
N VAL A 172 -12.23 22.18 7.99
CA VAL A 172 -11.75 20.80 8.22
C VAL A 172 -10.62 20.44 7.28
N LEU A 173 -10.71 20.81 5.99
CA LEU A 173 -9.63 20.62 5.02
C LEU A 173 -8.34 21.31 5.46
N MET A 174 -8.44 22.55 5.91
CA MET A 174 -7.29 23.35 6.36
C MET A 174 -6.72 22.86 7.70
N PHE A 175 -7.58 22.39 8.62
CA PHE A 175 -7.16 21.70 9.85
C PHE A 175 -6.35 20.45 9.52
N LYS A 176 -6.90 19.56 8.67
CA LYS A 176 -6.22 18.34 8.22
C LYS A 176 -4.87 18.64 7.58
N ARG A 177 -4.79 19.65 6.71
CA ARG A 177 -3.54 20.07 6.06
C ARG A 177 -2.50 20.58 7.06
N ARG A 178 -2.90 21.32 8.09
CA ARG A 178 -1.98 21.88 9.10
C ARG A 178 -1.43 20.82 10.05
N HIS A 179 -2.21 19.77 10.32
CA HIS A 179 -1.84 18.67 11.21
C HIS A 179 -1.39 17.39 10.47
N ASN A 180 -1.22 17.43 9.14
CA ASN A 180 -0.86 16.29 8.29
C ASN A 180 -1.81 15.08 8.42
N ILE A 181 -3.11 15.34 8.58
CA ILE A 181 -4.14 14.31 8.71
C ILE A 181 -4.72 14.01 7.32
N VAL A 182 -4.79 12.72 6.97
CA VAL A 182 -5.39 12.24 5.72
C VAL A 182 -6.37 11.10 5.99
N SER A 183 -7.42 11.00 5.17
CA SER A 183 -8.34 9.86 5.24
C SER A 183 -7.66 8.60 4.72
N ARG A 184 -7.70 7.51 5.49
CA ARG A 184 -7.15 6.21 5.12
C ARG A 184 -8.21 5.13 5.35
N LYS A 185 -8.21 4.10 4.50
CA LYS A 185 -8.98 2.88 4.75
C LYS A 185 -8.39 2.15 5.96
N VAL A 186 -9.24 1.68 6.88
CA VAL A 186 -8.81 0.81 7.98
C VAL A 186 -8.40 -0.54 7.39
N THR A 187 -7.13 -0.91 7.54
CA THR A 187 -6.54 -2.11 6.93
C THR A 187 -6.56 -3.32 7.86
N LYS A 188 -6.64 -3.11 9.18
CA LYS A 188 -6.63 -4.15 10.20
C LYS A 188 -7.58 -3.78 11.33
N LEU A 189 -8.55 -4.65 11.63
CA LEU A 189 -9.37 -4.57 12.84
C LEU A 189 -8.75 -5.49 13.88
N VAL A 190 -8.47 -4.93 15.06
CA VAL A 190 -7.92 -5.66 16.20
C VAL A 190 -8.81 -5.47 17.41
N THR A 191 -8.89 -6.48 18.27
CA THR A 191 -9.57 -6.32 19.56
C THR A 191 -8.72 -5.43 20.48
N ARG A 192 -9.36 -4.71 21.40
CA ARG A 192 -8.67 -3.83 22.37
C ARG A 192 -7.60 -4.59 23.20
N LYS A 193 -7.82 -5.89 23.45
CA LYS A 193 -6.84 -6.77 24.11
C LYS A 193 -5.57 -6.92 23.25
N THR A 194 -5.71 -7.27 21.97
CA THR A 194 -4.59 -7.41 21.02
C THR A 194 -3.86 -6.08 20.74
N ALA A 195 -4.55 -4.95 20.82
CA ALA A 195 -3.94 -3.62 20.69
C ALA A 195 -3.04 -3.26 21.89
N ASN A 196 -3.47 -3.62 23.12
CA ASN A 196 -2.66 -3.46 24.33
C ASN A 196 -1.52 -4.49 24.41
N ASP A 197 -1.71 -5.69 23.89
CA ASP A 197 -0.69 -6.74 23.82
C ASP A 197 0.38 -6.46 22.74
N SER A 198 0.31 -5.33 22.02
CA SER A 198 1.24 -5.00 20.93
C SER A 198 2.70 -4.93 21.39
N GLU A 199 2.99 -4.38 22.57
CA GLU A 199 4.34 -4.38 23.13
C GLU A 199 4.82 -5.79 23.53
N GLU A 200 3.93 -6.64 24.04
CA GLU A 200 4.28 -8.03 24.37
C GLU A 200 4.55 -8.84 23.11
N ILE A 201 3.75 -8.62 22.05
CA ILE A 201 3.95 -9.24 20.74
C ILE A 201 5.29 -8.81 20.14
N VAL A 202 5.64 -7.51 20.19
CA VAL A 202 6.93 -7.01 19.71
C VAL A 202 8.08 -7.67 20.46
N LYS A 203 8.05 -7.68 21.80
CA LYS A 203 9.09 -8.36 22.62
C LYS A 203 9.20 -9.85 22.30
N LEU A 204 8.07 -10.49 22.03
CA LEU A 204 8.02 -11.90 21.67
C LEU A 204 8.62 -12.16 20.28
N VAL A 205 8.34 -11.28 19.31
CA VAL A 205 8.93 -11.30 17.97
C VAL A 205 10.43 -11.10 18.05
N ASP A 206 10.89 -10.04 18.74
CA ASP A 206 12.32 -9.72 18.88
C ASP A 206 13.08 -10.90 19.48
N LYS A 207 12.57 -11.46 20.58
CA LYS A 207 13.16 -12.64 21.22
C LYS A 207 13.21 -13.84 20.27
N PHE A 208 12.13 -14.11 19.55
CA PHE A 208 12.11 -15.22 18.59
C PHE A 208 13.14 -15.03 17.47
N ILE A 209 13.25 -13.81 16.95
CA ILE A 209 14.22 -13.47 15.89
C ILE A 209 15.66 -13.61 16.40
N ASP A 210 15.95 -13.18 17.62
CA ASP A 210 17.27 -13.37 18.23
C ASP A 210 17.61 -14.86 18.42
N ASP A 211 16.68 -15.64 18.97
CA ASP A 211 16.84 -17.07 19.20
C ASP A 211 17.04 -17.82 17.87
N ILE A 212 16.22 -17.53 16.85
CA ILE A 212 16.32 -18.22 15.55
C ILE A 212 17.60 -17.84 14.83
N ARG A 213 18.03 -16.57 14.85
CA ARG A 213 19.29 -16.14 14.21
C ARG A 213 20.49 -16.86 14.81
N GLY A 214 20.50 -17.08 16.13
CA GLY A 214 21.48 -17.93 16.79
C GLY A 214 21.49 -19.36 16.22
N GLU A 215 20.30 -19.94 16.04
CA GLU A 215 20.12 -21.28 15.46
C GLU A 215 20.50 -21.36 13.97
N LEU A 216 20.25 -20.31 13.18
CA LEU A 216 20.54 -20.27 11.73
C LEU A 216 22.02 -20.57 11.43
N ASN A 217 22.94 -20.17 12.32
CA ASN A 217 24.38 -20.44 12.19
C ASN A 217 24.73 -21.93 12.12
N ASN A 218 23.83 -22.82 12.58
CA ASN A 218 24.03 -24.26 12.54
C ASN A 218 23.66 -24.90 11.19
N TYR A 219 23.11 -24.14 10.25
CA TYR A 219 22.58 -24.63 8.97
C TYR A 219 23.14 -23.82 7.80
N ARG A 220 23.22 -24.47 6.63
CA ARG A 220 23.45 -23.75 5.38
C ARG A 220 22.16 -23.05 4.94
N PRO A 221 22.22 -21.95 4.18
CA PRO A 221 21.02 -21.26 3.71
C PRO A 221 20.03 -22.15 2.94
N GLU A 222 20.50 -23.17 2.22
CA GLU A 222 19.65 -24.12 1.49
C GLU A 222 18.91 -25.11 2.43
N GLN A 223 19.39 -25.25 3.66
CA GLN A 223 18.83 -26.14 4.68
C GLN A 223 17.79 -25.45 5.57
N VAL A 224 17.68 -24.13 5.50
CA VAL A 224 16.70 -23.34 6.24
C VAL A 224 15.51 -23.10 5.34
N LEU A 225 14.35 -23.58 5.74
CA LEU A 225 13.17 -23.71 4.91
C LEU A 225 11.98 -23.04 5.58
N ASN A 226 11.16 -22.34 4.80
CA ASN A 226 9.85 -21.86 5.23
C ASN A 226 8.76 -22.46 4.33
N THR A 227 7.64 -22.84 4.94
CA THR A 227 6.44 -23.35 4.25
C THR A 227 5.20 -22.77 4.90
N ASP A 228 4.16 -22.60 4.09
CA ASP A 228 2.87 -22.07 4.52
C ASP A 228 1.76 -22.55 3.60
N GLN A 229 0.54 -22.62 4.14
CA GLN A 229 -0.65 -23.01 3.40
C GLN A 229 -1.39 -21.78 2.88
N VAL A 230 -1.47 -21.65 1.55
CA VAL A 230 -2.13 -20.53 0.90
C VAL A 230 -3.48 -20.98 0.34
N GLY A 231 -4.57 -20.48 0.93
CA GLY A 231 -5.91 -20.61 0.36
C GLY A 231 -6.09 -19.68 -0.85
N LEU A 232 -6.50 -20.24 -1.98
CA LEU A 232 -6.83 -19.51 -3.20
C LEU A 232 -8.30 -19.74 -3.57
N SER A 233 -9.03 -18.65 -3.79
CA SER A 233 -10.36 -18.69 -4.38
C SER A 233 -10.28 -19.15 -5.83
N LYS A 234 -11.32 -19.83 -6.32
CA LYS A 234 -11.40 -20.26 -7.73
C LYS A 234 -11.49 -19.09 -8.71
N GLU A 235 -11.78 -17.89 -8.25
CA GLU A 235 -11.67 -16.65 -9.03
C GLU A 235 -10.92 -15.60 -8.21
N LEU A 236 -9.81 -15.11 -8.76
CA LEU A 236 -9.00 -14.04 -8.18
C LEU A 236 -9.11 -12.83 -9.11
N HIS A 237 -9.84 -11.81 -8.69
CA HIS A 237 -10.05 -10.59 -9.48
C HIS A 237 -9.27 -9.40 -8.90
N SER A 238 -8.89 -8.45 -9.77
CA SER A 238 -8.47 -7.13 -9.30
C SER A 238 -9.62 -6.43 -8.55
N ARG A 239 -9.30 -5.74 -7.45
CA ARG A 239 -10.24 -4.87 -6.72
C ARG A 239 -10.20 -3.41 -7.21
N ARG A 240 -9.36 -3.11 -8.20
CA ARG A 240 -9.19 -1.79 -8.80
C ARG A 240 -9.39 -1.90 -10.30
N THR A 241 -10.10 -0.94 -10.89
CA THR A 241 -10.31 -0.84 -12.34
C THR A 241 -10.21 0.63 -12.76
N LEU A 242 -9.93 0.85 -14.04
CA LEU A 242 -10.09 2.17 -14.64
C LEU A 242 -11.58 2.39 -14.91
N THR A 243 -12.05 3.59 -14.59
CA THR A 243 -13.46 3.97 -14.61
C THR A 243 -13.55 5.41 -15.11
N TYR A 244 -14.72 5.85 -15.60
CA TYR A 244 -14.84 7.20 -16.12
C TYR A 244 -14.78 8.23 -14.98
N LYS A 245 -14.13 9.37 -15.23
CA LYS A 245 -14.06 10.46 -14.24
C LYS A 245 -15.47 10.92 -13.87
N GLY A 246 -15.78 10.93 -12.57
CA GLY A 246 -17.10 11.33 -12.05
C GLY A 246 -18.10 10.17 -11.90
N GLU A 247 -17.70 8.93 -12.20
CA GLU A 247 -18.52 7.75 -11.94
C GLU A 247 -18.71 7.54 -10.44
N LYS A 248 -19.97 7.55 -9.99
CA LYS A 248 -20.33 7.47 -8.56
C LYS A 248 -20.23 6.04 -8.01
N THR A 249 -20.48 5.03 -8.85
CA THR A 249 -20.46 3.61 -8.46
C THR A 249 -19.82 2.79 -9.57
N THR A 250 -18.68 2.18 -9.28
CA THR A 250 -18.00 1.26 -10.19
C THR A 250 -18.37 -0.18 -9.86
N VAL A 251 -18.97 -0.91 -10.81
CA VAL A 251 -19.39 -2.30 -10.64
C VAL A 251 -18.49 -3.23 -11.47
N GLY A 252 -18.03 -4.32 -10.86
CA GLY A 252 -17.32 -5.41 -11.55
C GLY A 252 -18.19 -6.65 -11.66
N VAL A 253 -18.02 -7.43 -12.73
CA VAL A 253 -18.71 -8.72 -12.92
C VAL A 253 -17.79 -9.85 -12.47
N ILE A 254 -18.34 -10.82 -11.74
CA ILE A 254 -17.71 -12.10 -11.42
C ILE A 254 -18.37 -13.21 -12.25
N GLN A 255 -17.62 -14.22 -12.70
CA GLN A 255 -18.19 -15.29 -13.53
C GLN A 255 -19.17 -16.20 -12.77
N SER A 256 -18.96 -16.41 -11.47
CA SER A 256 -19.86 -17.24 -10.66
C SER A 256 -19.85 -16.88 -9.19
N HIS A 257 -21.04 -16.80 -8.59
CA HIS A 257 -21.21 -16.65 -7.14
C HIS A 257 -20.60 -17.83 -6.34
N ASN A 258 -20.46 -19.01 -6.99
CA ASN A 258 -19.83 -20.20 -6.41
C ASN A 258 -18.29 -20.19 -6.52
N ALA A 259 -17.70 -19.27 -7.28
CA ALA A 259 -16.25 -19.13 -7.40
C ALA A 259 -15.62 -18.43 -6.18
N ILE A 260 -16.46 -17.83 -5.32
CA ILE A 260 -16.08 -17.24 -4.04
C ILE A 260 -16.10 -18.29 -2.91
N THR A 261 -16.99 -19.31 -2.98
CA THR A 261 -17.16 -20.32 -1.92
C THR A 261 -16.27 -21.55 -2.06
N HIS A 262 -15.83 -21.88 -3.26
CA HIS A 262 -14.94 -23.00 -3.50
C HIS A 262 -13.49 -22.51 -3.61
N SER A 263 -12.61 -23.03 -2.74
CA SER A 263 -11.18 -22.70 -2.71
C SER A 263 -10.35 -23.97 -2.89
N TYR A 264 -9.11 -23.78 -3.31
CA TYR A 264 -8.08 -24.81 -3.25
C TYR A 264 -6.90 -24.27 -2.45
N THR A 265 -6.15 -25.15 -1.84
CA THR A 265 -4.97 -24.77 -1.05
C THR A 265 -3.71 -25.19 -1.79
N ILE A 266 -2.75 -24.28 -1.88
CA ILE A 266 -1.39 -24.60 -2.30
C ILE A 266 -0.44 -24.46 -1.12
N GLN A 267 0.63 -25.24 -1.11
CA GLN A 267 1.67 -25.16 -0.09
C GLN A 267 3.04 -25.10 -0.75
N PRO A 268 3.57 -23.87 -1.00
CA PRO A 268 4.94 -23.68 -1.46
C PRO A 268 5.94 -23.90 -0.33
N MET A 269 7.21 -24.06 -0.72
CA MET A 269 8.34 -24.11 0.19
C MET A 269 9.50 -23.30 -0.42
N ILE A 270 10.10 -22.44 0.40
CA ILE A 270 11.24 -21.61 0.01
C ILE A 270 12.40 -21.80 0.98
N SER A 271 13.62 -21.62 0.49
CA SER A 271 14.85 -21.66 1.30
C SER A 271 15.39 -20.27 1.59
N LEU A 272 16.15 -20.14 2.68
CA LEU A 272 16.89 -18.90 3.03
C LEU A 272 17.90 -18.51 1.94
N ALA A 273 18.38 -19.47 1.15
CA ALA A 273 19.22 -19.26 -0.03
C ALA A 273 18.52 -18.51 -1.18
N GLY A 274 17.21 -18.32 -1.10
CA GLY A 274 16.42 -17.66 -2.15
C GLY A 274 15.86 -18.60 -3.21
N HIS A 275 15.78 -19.90 -2.95
CA HIS A 275 15.24 -20.86 -3.92
C HIS A 275 13.87 -21.36 -3.49
N VAL A 276 12.97 -21.54 -4.47
CA VAL A 276 11.80 -22.40 -4.33
C VAL A 276 12.27 -23.85 -4.25
N VAL A 277 11.72 -24.64 -3.33
CA VAL A 277 12.20 -25.99 -3.01
C VAL A 277 11.13 -27.02 -3.31
N GLY A 278 11.45 -27.97 -4.20
CA GLY A 278 10.59 -29.10 -4.52
C GLY A 278 9.35 -28.74 -5.36
N PRO A 279 8.49 -29.73 -5.64
CA PRO A 279 7.21 -29.50 -6.29
C PRO A 279 6.24 -28.78 -5.33
N ILE A 280 5.32 -27.98 -5.89
CA ILE A 280 4.25 -27.37 -5.09
C ILE A 280 3.18 -28.40 -4.76
N TYR A 281 2.69 -28.38 -3.53
CA TYR A 281 1.59 -29.25 -3.11
C TYR A 281 0.26 -28.55 -3.31
N LEU A 282 -0.66 -29.20 -4.03
CA LEU A 282 -1.95 -28.63 -4.41
C LEU A 282 -3.08 -29.53 -3.87
N CYS A 283 -3.92 -28.98 -3.00
CA CYS A 283 -5.12 -29.62 -2.51
C CYS A 283 -6.36 -29.07 -3.21
N LEU A 284 -6.97 -29.87 -4.07
CA LEU A 284 -8.23 -29.54 -4.73
C LEU A 284 -9.43 -29.88 -3.85
N GLN A 285 -10.52 -29.16 -4.05
CA GLN A 285 -11.79 -29.49 -3.42
C GLN A 285 -12.55 -30.56 -4.20
N GLU A 286 -12.86 -31.68 -3.56
CA GLU A 286 -13.70 -32.76 -4.10
C GLU A 286 -14.84 -33.08 -3.12
N PRO A 287 -16.12 -33.13 -3.55
CA PRO A 287 -17.25 -33.39 -2.65
C PRO A 287 -17.13 -34.69 -1.82
N SER A 288 -16.57 -35.74 -2.43
CA SER A 288 -16.30 -37.03 -1.78
C SER A 288 -15.05 -37.00 -0.88
N GLY A 289 -14.20 -35.98 -1.01
CA GLY A 289 -12.87 -35.90 -0.42
C GLY A 289 -11.84 -36.83 -1.06
N ARG A 290 -12.15 -37.44 -2.21
CA ARG A 290 -11.27 -38.35 -2.95
C ARG A 290 -11.50 -38.21 -4.45
N PHE A 291 -10.44 -38.25 -5.24
CA PHE A 291 -10.58 -38.38 -6.69
C PHE A 291 -11.17 -39.76 -7.04
N GLY A 292 -12.24 -39.76 -7.85
CA GLY A 292 -12.72 -40.99 -8.51
C GLY A 292 -11.69 -41.53 -9.49
N GLU A 293 -11.75 -42.83 -9.82
CA GLU A 293 -10.76 -43.51 -10.68
C GLU A 293 -10.62 -42.82 -12.04
N ARG A 294 -11.74 -42.60 -12.73
CA ARG A 294 -11.77 -41.88 -14.01
C ARG A 294 -11.21 -40.45 -13.89
N VAL A 295 -11.40 -39.77 -12.75
CA VAL A 295 -10.81 -38.45 -12.54
C VAL A 295 -9.30 -38.57 -12.49
N LYS A 296 -8.76 -39.49 -11.67
CA LYS A 296 -7.31 -39.71 -11.54
C LYS A 296 -6.63 -40.04 -12.87
N GLU A 297 -7.30 -40.78 -13.76
CA GLU A 297 -6.79 -41.12 -15.09
C GLU A 297 -6.68 -39.89 -16.00
N ASN A 298 -7.60 -38.94 -15.88
CA ASN A 298 -7.69 -37.75 -16.73
C ASN A 298 -7.08 -36.48 -16.10
N LEU A 299 -6.48 -36.58 -14.90
CA LEU A 299 -5.81 -35.45 -14.26
C LEU A 299 -4.58 -35.04 -15.07
N PHE A 300 -4.45 -33.73 -15.32
CA PHE A 300 -3.23 -33.17 -15.86
C PHE A 300 -2.05 -33.49 -14.93
N ARG A 301 -0.94 -33.97 -15.53
CA ARG A 301 0.25 -34.40 -14.79
C ARG A 301 1.39 -33.44 -15.04
N ALA A 302 1.73 -32.69 -14.00
CA ALA A 302 2.90 -31.82 -13.99
C ALA A 302 3.97 -32.39 -13.05
N ASN A 303 5.22 -32.43 -13.49
CA ASN A 303 6.33 -32.96 -12.68
C ASN A 303 6.64 -32.10 -11.45
N ASN A 304 6.27 -30.82 -11.49
CA ASN A 304 6.53 -29.85 -10.44
C ASN A 304 5.31 -29.58 -9.55
N VAL A 305 4.25 -30.41 -9.63
CA VAL A 305 3.06 -30.32 -8.78
C VAL A 305 2.71 -31.69 -8.21
N ILE A 306 2.51 -31.76 -6.89
CA ILE A 306 1.93 -32.94 -6.23
C ILE A 306 0.47 -32.61 -5.89
N VAL A 307 -0.45 -33.33 -6.54
CA VAL A 307 -1.89 -33.07 -6.42
C VAL A 307 -2.53 -34.01 -5.41
N THR A 308 -3.35 -33.43 -4.52
CA THR A 308 -4.21 -34.12 -3.56
C THR A 308 -5.61 -33.50 -3.56
N CYS A 309 -6.53 -34.03 -2.75
CA CYS A 309 -7.85 -33.43 -2.56
C CYS A 309 -8.40 -33.61 -1.14
N SER A 310 -9.35 -32.75 -0.80
CA SER A 310 -10.17 -32.85 0.41
C SER A 310 -11.59 -32.33 0.16
N LYS A 311 -12.51 -32.55 1.11
CA LYS A 311 -13.90 -32.07 1.00
C LYS A 311 -14.02 -30.55 0.94
N SER A 312 -13.14 -29.85 1.62
CA SER A 312 -13.13 -28.39 1.72
C SER A 312 -12.13 -27.72 0.78
N GLY A 313 -11.21 -28.48 0.17
CA GLY A 313 -10.04 -27.94 -0.53
C GLY A 313 -8.92 -27.49 0.42
N LYS A 314 -9.12 -27.59 1.74
CA LYS A 314 -8.13 -27.27 2.77
C LYS A 314 -7.34 -28.52 3.18
N LEU A 315 -6.17 -28.31 3.75
CA LEU A 315 -5.35 -29.39 4.29
C LEU A 315 -5.84 -29.81 5.68
N ASP A 316 -5.68 -31.07 6.00
CA ASP A 316 -5.83 -31.64 7.34
C ASP A 316 -4.49 -32.27 7.78
N THR A 317 -4.40 -32.76 9.02
CA THR A 317 -3.18 -33.37 9.56
C THR A 317 -2.66 -34.53 8.71
N THR A 318 -3.56 -35.34 8.13
CA THR A 318 -3.16 -36.47 7.27
C THR A 318 -2.59 -35.99 5.94
N LEU A 319 -3.15 -34.92 5.39
CA LEU A 319 -2.67 -34.31 4.16
C LEU A 319 -1.35 -33.57 4.36
N VAL A 320 -1.09 -33.02 5.56
CA VAL A 320 0.24 -32.50 5.94
C VAL A 320 1.25 -33.63 6.03
N GLN A 321 0.88 -34.80 6.56
CA GLN A 321 1.77 -35.96 6.54
C GLN A 321 2.09 -36.40 5.10
N CYS A 322 1.10 -36.41 4.21
CA CYS A 322 1.31 -36.68 2.79
C CYS A 322 2.24 -35.64 2.15
N TRP A 323 2.09 -34.34 2.45
CA TRP A 323 3.02 -33.30 2.02
C TRP A 323 4.44 -33.59 2.50
N PHE A 324 4.59 -33.94 3.78
CA PHE A 324 5.90 -34.22 4.36
C PHE A 324 6.58 -35.39 3.64
N ASP A 325 5.84 -36.48 3.42
CA ASP A 325 6.38 -37.69 2.80
C ASP A 325 6.71 -37.53 1.31
N HIS A 326 5.88 -36.79 0.55
CA HIS A 326 5.99 -36.72 -0.91
C HIS A 326 6.65 -35.43 -1.44
N VAL A 327 6.70 -34.37 -0.63
CA VAL A 327 7.28 -33.08 -1.03
C VAL A 327 8.50 -32.76 -0.19
N PHE A 328 8.37 -32.73 1.13
CA PHE A 328 9.46 -32.31 2.01
C PHE A 328 10.63 -33.31 1.99
N LEU A 329 10.40 -34.59 2.31
CA LEU A 329 11.47 -35.59 2.40
C LEU A 329 12.25 -35.78 1.09
N PRO A 330 11.62 -35.84 -0.09
CA PRO A 330 12.34 -36.00 -1.35
C PRO A 330 13.10 -34.75 -1.80
N SER A 331 12.66 -33.56 -1.38
CA SER A 331 13.17 -32.28 -1.89
C SER A 331 14.17 -31.59 -0.97
N THR A 332 14.39 -32.11 0.24
CA THR A 332 15.16 -31.41 1.27
C THR A 332 16.36 -32.24 1.75
N PRO A 333 17.46 -31.58 2.16
CA PRO A 333 18.59 -32.26 2.77
C PRO A 333 18.21 -32.98 4.07
N ARG A 334 18.96 -34.03 4.40
CA ARG A 334 18.74 -34.81 5.64
C ARG A 334 18.80 -33.95 6.91
N LYS A 335 19.70 -32.95 6.94
CA LYS A 335 19.76 -31.93 7.99
C LYS A 335 19.08 -30.67 7.48
N SER A 336 17.94 -30.31 8.08
CA SER A 336 17.13 -29.16 7.67
C SER A 336 16.47 -28.49 8.88
N LEU A 337 16.26 -27.19 8.78
CA LEU A 337 15.51 -26.37 9.72
C LEU A 337 14.23 -25.90 9.04
N LEU A 338 13.08 -26.44 9.46
CA LEU A 338 11.78 -26.08 8.92
C LEU A 338 11.10 -25.07 9.85
N ILE A 339 10.85 -23.87 9.34
CA ILE A 339 10.17 -22.77 10.04
C ILE A 339 8.76 -22.69 9.48
N SER A 340 7.74 -22.90 10.31
CA SER A 340 6.33 -22.87 9.89
C SER A 340 5.43 -22.31 10.98
N ASP A 341 4.20 -21.97 10.60
CA ASP A 341 3.19 -21.41 11.48
C ASP A 341 2.82 -22.33 12.67
N SER A 342 2.02 -21.80 13.60
CA SER A 342 1.54 -22.51 14.78
C SER A 342 0.20 -23.23 14.56
N TRP A 343 -0.14 -23.59 13.32
CA TRP A 343 -1.38 -24.30 13.02
C TRP A 343 -1.36 -25.73 13.57
N THR A 344 -2.50 -26.19 14.09
CA THR A 344 -2.62 -27.44 14.83
C THR A 344 -2.25 -28.67 14.00
N GLY A 345 -2.53 -28.68 12.70
CA GLY A 345 -2.15 -29.79 11.82
C GLY A 345 -0.64 -29.91 11.59
N HIS A 346 0.14 -28.86 11.87
CA HIS A 346 1.60 -28.90 11.85
C HIS A 346 2.22 -29.29 13.20
N LYS A 347 1.44 -29.47 14.28
CA LYS A 347 1.99 -29.69 15.62
C LYS A 347 2.27 -31.14 15.98
N ASP A 348 1.74 -32.10 15.22
CA ASP A 348 1.97 -33.52 15.52
C ASP A 348 3.46 -33.85 15.35
N PRO A 349 4.21 -34.12 16.44
CA PRO A 349 5.63 -34.40 16.35
C PRO A 349 5.94 -35.68 15.55
N ASN A 350 4.98 -36.60 15.47
CA ASN A 350 5.14 -37.87 14.76
C ASN A 350 5.32 -37.67 13.25
N ILE A 351 4.82 -36.57 12.69
CA ILE A 351 5.01 -36.23 11.27
C ILE A 351 6.51 -36.05 10.99
N TYR A 352 7.18 -35.24 11.82
CA TYR A 352 8.58 -34.87 11.62
C TYR A 352 9.57 -35.90 12.16
N ALA A 353 9.13 -36.78 13.08
CA ALA A 353 9.95 -37.85 13.64
C ALA A 353 10.52 -38.80 12.57
N LYS A 354 9.87 -38.90 11.39
CA LYS A 354 10.40 -39.66 10.25
C LYS A 354 11.71 -39.10 9.70
N SER A 355 11.94 -37.80 9.83
CA SER A 355 13.19 -37.17 9.42
C SER A 355 14.17 -37.15 10.58
N LYS A 356 15.25 -37.93 10.46
CA LYS A 356 16.33 -38.02 11.47
C LYS A 356 17.16 -36.73 11.62
N GLY A 357 16.88 -35.68 10.86
CA GLY A 357 17.64 -34.42 10.94
C GLY A 357 16.84 -33.17 10.61
N CYS A 358 15.50 -33.25 10.55
CA CYS A 358 14.64 -32.06 10.45
C CYS A 358 14.34 -31.52 11.85
N LYS A 359 14.79 -30.31 12.13
CA LYS A 359 14.32 -29.54 13.28
C LYS A 359 13.20 -28.63 12.82
N ARG A 360 12.00 -28.78 13.39
CA ARG A 360 10.91 -27.83 13.18
C ARG A 360 10.98 -26.72 14.23
N VAL A 361 10.86 -25.47 13.80
CA VAL A 361 10.64 -24.32 14.67
C VAL A 361 9.27 -23.73 14.34
N GLU A 362 8.49 -23.52 15.39
CA GLU A 362 7.15 -22.96 15.30
C GLU A 362 7.21 -21.43 15.42
N ILE A 363 6.64 -20.74 14.43
CA ILE A 363 6.45 -19.30 14.48
C ILE A 363 5.38 -18.99 15.55
N PRO A 364 5.64 -18.02 16.44
CA PRO A 364 4.68 -17.61 17.44
C PRO A 364 3.31 -17.21 16.89
N LYS A 365 2.26 -17.51 17.67
CA LYS A 365 0.89 -17.13 17.33
C LYS A 365 0.75 -15.63 17.13
N ASN A 366 -0.09 -15.22 16.18
CA ASN A 366 -0.41 -13.82 15.87
C ASN A 366 0.78 -12.97 15.37
N THR A 367 1.85 -13.61 14.87
CA THR A 367 3.03 -12.91 14.33
C THR A 367 3.32 -13.26 12.86
N THR A 368 2.49 -14.12 12.26
CA THR A 368 2.66 -14.62 10.89
C THR A 368 2.78 -13.49 9.87
N ASP A 369 1.97 -12.44 10.01
CA ASP A 369 1.98 -11.25 9.14
C ASP A 369 3.29 -10.43 9.22
N GLN A 370 4.13 -10.69 10.22
CA GLN A 370 5.38 -9.96 10.47
C GLN A 370 6.63 -10.81 10.21
N ILE A 371 6.60 -12.09 10.57
CA ILE A 371 7.81 -12.94 10.59
C ILE A 371 7.67 -14.26 9.81
N GLN A 372 6.64 -14.43 9.00
CA GLN A 372 6.56 -15.55 8.06
C GLN A 372 6.96 -15.10 6.65
N PRO A 373 8.13 -15.52 6.12
CA PRO A 373 8.63 -15.06 4.82
C PRO A 373 7.63 -15.23 3.67
N LEU A 374 6.90 -16.36 3.65
CA LEU A 374 5.87 -16.58 2.64
C LEU A 374 4.76 -15.51 2.66
N ASP A 375 4.26 -15.15 3.83
CA ASP A 375 3.18 -14.15 3.96
C ASP A 375 3.65 -12.71 3.86
N VAL A 376 4.84 -12.41 4.38
CA VAL A 376 5.39 -11.06 4.36
C VAL A 376 5.63 -10.58 2.93
N PHE A 377 6.02 -11.46 2.00
CA PHE A 377 6.33 -11.01 0.64
C PHE A 377 6.09 -12.01 -0.50
N TYR A 378 6.48 -13.27 -0.37
CA TYR A 378 6.50 -14.20 -1.51
C TYR A 378 5.08 -14.48 -2.07
N ASN A 379 4.11 -14.74 -1.18
CA ASN A 379 2.75 -15.11 -1.56
C ASN A 379 2.09 -14.02 -2.42
N ARG A 380 2.36 -12.75 -2.13
CA ARG A 380 1.88 -11.61 -2.92
C ARG A 380 2.36 -11.67 -4.38
N GLN A 381 3.64 -12.00 -4.58
CA GLN A 381 4.28 -12.07 -5.90
C GLN A 381 3.68 -13.21 -6.72
N MET A 382 3.56 -14.39 -6.12
CA MET A 382 2.92 -15.56 -6.75
C MET A 382 1.44 -15.29 -7.10
N LYS A 383 0.65 -14.75 -6.15
CA LYS A 383 -0.75 -14.38 -6.37
C LYS A 383 -0.90 -13.33 -7.49
N SER A 384 0.11 -12.50 -7.75
CA SER A 384 0.05 -11.50 -8.83
C SER A 384 0.02 -12.13 -10.22
N ILE A 385 0.78 -13.21 -10.47
CA ILE A 385 0.74 -13.95 -11.74
C ILE A 385 -0.63 -14.57 -11.93
N ILE A 386 -1.15 -15.23 -10.89
CA ILE A 386 -2.46 -15.88 -10.91
C ILE A 386 -3.55 -14.85 -11.24
N ARG A 387 -3.58 -13.70 -10.56
CA ARG A 387 -4.54 -12.61 -10.85
C ARG A 387 -4.47 -12.16 -12.31
N LYS A 388 -3.26 -11.96 -12.86
CA LYS A 388 -3.10 -11.55 -14.26
C LYS A 388 -3.59 -12.59 -15.26
N MET A 389 -3.48 -13.88 -14.95
CA MET A 389 -4.06 -14.95 -15.74
C MET A 389 -5.59 -14.87 -15.77
N TYR A 390 -6.24 -14.69 -14.62
CA TYR A 390 -7.69 -14.49 -14.55
C TYR A 390 -8.12 -13.21 -15.28
N ASP A 391 -7.48 -12.07 -14.99
CA ASP A 391 -7.77 -10.79 -15.63
C ASP A 391 -7.72 -10.92 -17.16
N ARG A 392 -6.69 -11.61 -17.70
CA ARG A 392 -6.55 -11.81 -19.14
C ARG A 392 -7.68 -12.66 -19.72
N VAL A 393 -8.02 -13.77 -19.09
CA VAL A 393 -9.13 -14.64 -19.54
C VAL A 393 -10.46 -13.88 -19.54
N MET A 394 -10.70 -13.05 -18.51
CA MET A 394 -11.94 -12.27 -18.39
C MET A 394 -12.02 -11.13 -19.40
N LEU A 395 -10.98 -10.31 -19.49
CA LEU A 395 -10.98 -9.11 -20.33
C LEU A 395 -11.02 -9.45 -21.81
N ASP A 396 -10.34 -10.51 -22.22
CA ASP A 396 -10.31 -10.97 -23.61
C ASP A 396 -11.41 -11.98 -23.94
N GLN A 397 -12.24 -12.36 -22.96
CA GLN A 397 -13.33 -13.34 -23.11
C GLN A 397 -12.85 -14.67 -23.72
N LEU A 398 -11.69 -15.15 -23.28
CA LEU A 398 -11.13 -16.39 -23.79
C LEU A 398 -12.03 -17.57 -23.43
N SER A 399 -12.20 -18.53 -24.35
CA SER A 399 -13.06 -19.71 -24.16
C SER A 399 -12.39 -20.78 -23.28
N ILE A 400 -11.86 -20.38 -22.12
CA ILE A 400 -11.20 -21.26 -21.15
C ILE A 400 -11.67 -20.94 -19.74
N SER A 401 -11.91 -21.98 -18.95
CA SER A 401 -12.21 -21.84 -17.52
C SER A 401 -11.02 -22.24 -16.67
N LEU A 402 -10.34 -21.26 -16.06
CA LEU A 402 -9.26 -21.50 -15.11
C LEU A 402 -9.74 -22.14 -13.79
N MET A 403 -11.06 -22.30 -13.61
CA MET A 403 -11.65 -22.95 -12.44
C MET A 403 -11.71 -24.47 -12.55
N GLU A 404 -11.47 -25.02 -13.75
CA GLU A 404 -11.47 -26.46 -13.98
C GLU A 404 -10.19 -27.11 -13.43
N ARG A 405 -10.32 -28.34 -12.91
CA ARG A 405 -9.23 -29.04 -12.21
C ARG A 405 -7.91 -29.06 -12.98
N ASN A 406 -7.95 -29.47 -14.25
CA ASN A 406 -6.75 -29.59 -15.07
C ASN A 406 -6.12 -28.22 -15.34
N ASN A 407 -6.95 -27.21 -15.59
CA ASN A 407 -6.50 -25.84 -15.79
C ASN A 407 -5.91 -25.24 -14.50
N ILE A 408 -6.46 -25.56 -13.32
CA ILE A 408 -5.86 -25.19 -12.02
C ILE A 408 -4.48 -25.83 -11.87
N ILE A 409 -4.34 -27.15 -12.12
CA ILE A 409 -3.05 -27.84 -11.98
C ILE A 409 -2.03 -27.24 -12.94
N GLN A 410 -2.41 -27.00 -14.20
CA GLN A 410 -1.57 -26.39 -15.22
C GLN A 410 -1.17 -24.95 -14.87
N LEU A 411 -2.12 -24.14 -14.38
CA LEU A 411 -1.89 -22.77 -13.91
C LEU A 411 -0.88 -22.75 -12.76
N ILE A 412 -1.11 -23.56 -11.73
CA ILE A 412 -0.23 -23.63 -10.57
C ILE A 412 1.14 -24.18 -10.94
N SER A 413 1.22 -25.14 -11.85
CA SER A 413 2.48 -25.65 -12.39
C SER A 413 3.29 -24.54 -13.09
N LEU A 414 2.66 -23.77 -13.98
CA LEU A 414 3.34 -22.68 -14.70
C LEU A 414 3.77 -21.58 -13.74
N VAL A 415 2.90 -21.15 -12.82
CA VAL A 415 3.20 -20.13 -11.80
C VAL A 415 4.37 -20.57 -10.91
N HIS A 416 4.36 -21.83 -10.46
CA HIS A 416 5.45 -22.40 -9.66
C HIS A 416 6.76 -22.45 -10.44
N SER A 417 6.73 -22.84 -11.72
CA SER A 417 7.91 -22.80 -12.60
C SER A 417 8.42 -21.36 -12.73
N GLN A 418 7.56 -20.37 -12.99
CA GLN A 418 7.98 -18.96 -13.08
C GLN A 418 8.64 -18.47 -11.79
N MET A 419 8.03 -18.71 -10.62
CA MET A 419 8.59 -18.31 -9.33
C MET A 419 9.90 -19.02 -8.98
N SER A 420 10.16 -20.18 -9.59
CA SER A 420 11.39 -20.96 -9.39
C SER A 420 12.58 -20.44 -10.21
N ALA A 421 12.37 -19.44 -11.08
CA ALA A 421 13.43 -18.89 -11.92
C ALA A 421 14.54 -18.19 -11.11
N PRO A 422 15.83 -18.33 -11.48
CA PRO A 422 16.95 -17.71 -10.76
C PRO A 422 16.86 -16.19 -10.61
N ILE A 423 16.17 -15.50 -11.53
CA ILE A 423 15.98 -14.05 -11.47
C ILE A 423 15.26 -13.59 -10.19
N PHE A 424 14.45 -14.46 -9.58
CA PHE A 424 13.74 -14.16 -8.34
C PHE A 424 14.51 -14.55 -7.08
N GLN A 425 15.76 -15.00 -7.18
CA GLN A 425 16.52 -15.44 -6.02
C GLN A 425 16.64 -14.34 -4.95
N ASN A 426 17.01 -13.12 -5.34
CA ASN A 426 17.12 -12.00 -4.40
C ASN A 426 15.74 -11.52 -3.91
N LEU A 427 14.68 -11.67 -4.71
CA LEU A 427 13.31 -11.40 -4.30
C LEU A 427 12.86 -12.35 -3.18
N ILE A 428 13.20 -13.64 -3.28
CA ILE A 428 12.90 -14.63 -2.25
C ILE A 428 13.74 -14.36 -1.00
N ARG A 429 15.03 -14.05 -1.14
CA ARG A 429 15.88 -13.62 -0.02
C ARG A 429 15.36 -12.35 0.66
N TYR A 430 14.75 -11.45 -0.10
CA TYR A 430 14.14 -10.24 0.44
C TYR A 430 12.96 -10.58 1.36
N ALA A 431 12.17 -11.60 1.03
CA ALA A 431 11.11 -12.08 1.92
C ALA A 431 11.67 -12.48 3.30
N TRP A 432 12.81 -13.17 3.34
CA TRP A 432 13.49 -13.53 4.58
C TRP A 432 14.08 -12.32 5.33
N TYR A 433 14.64 -11.36 4.61
CA TYR A 433 15.13 -10.10 5.17
C TYR A 433 14.00 -9.26 5.78
N ALA A 434 12.91 -9.08 5.03
CA ALA A 434 11.73 -8.32 5.47
C ALA A 434 11.06 -8.96 6.70
N SER A 435 11.16 -10.28 6.86
CA SER A 435 10.72 -11.01 8.05
C SER A 435 11.75 -11.04 9.20
N GLY A 436 12.89 -10.36 9.07
CA GLY A 436 13.89 -10.22 10.13
C GLY A 436 14.93 -11.35 10.23
N TYR A 437 14.89 -12.40 9.41
CA TYR A 437 15.84 -13.53 9.53
C TYR A 437 17.25 -13.21 9.01
N LEU A 438 17.39 -12.20 8.15
CA LEU A 438 18.67 -11.76 7.59
C LEU A 438 18.97 -10.33 8.05
N ASP A 439 20.21 -10.06 8.43
CA ASP A 439 20.65 -8.70 8.80
C ASP A 439 20.97 -7.83 7.59
N LYS A 440 21.33 -8.47 6.47
CA LYS A 440 21.78 -7.78 5.26
C LYS A 440 20.71 -7.88 4.19
N HIS A 441 20.35 -6.74 3.63
CA HIS A 441 19.51 -6.66 2.44
C HIS A 441 20.16 -7.47 1.29
N PRO A 442 19.41 -8.27 0.53
CA PRO A 442 19.96 -9.13 -0.53
C PRO A 442 20.46 -8.40 -1.79
N GLY A 443 20.55 -7.07 -1.76
CA GLY A 443 20.83 -6.22 -2.93
C GLY A 443 19.58 -5.92 -3.77
N SER A 444 19.79 -5.35 -4.96
CA SER A 444 18.71 -5.03 -5.88
C SER A 444 18.06 -6.29 -6.44
N PHE A 445 16.75 -6.24 -6.65
CA PHE A 445 15.97 -7.28 -7.31
C PHE A 445 14.81 -6.64 -8.07
N GLN A 446 14.24 -7.40 -9.00
CA GLN A 446 13.04 -7.02 -9.75
C GLN A 446 11.85 -7.82 -9.21
N THR A 447 10.68 -7.19 -9.15
CA THR A 447 9.44 -7.86 -8.75
C THR A 447 8.89 -8.71 -9.89
N VAL A 448 7.90 -9.57 -9.60
CA VAL A 448 7.19 -10.30 -10.66
C VAL A 448 6.55 -9.35 -11.67
N LYS A 449 6.07 -8.19 -11.22
CA LYS A 449 5.53 -7.17 -12.12
C LYS A 449 6.60 -6.69 -13.10
N ASP A 450 7.78 -6.35 -12.59
CA ASP A 450 8.89 -5.83 -13.39
C ASP A 450 9.45 -6.88 -14.36
N VAL A 451 9.49 -8.15 -13.94
CA VAL A 451 10.09 -9.24 -14.72
C VAL A 451 9.12 -9.82 -15.75
N CYS A 452 7.85 -9.98 -15.39
CA CYS A 452 6.87 -10.72 -16.17
C CYS A 452 5.86 -9.84 -16.91
N PHE A 453 5.61 -8.62 -16.44
CA PHE A 453 4.49 -7.79 -16.92
C PHE A 453 4.88 -6.36 -17.33
N SER A 454 6.14 -5.95 -17.18
CA SER A 454 6.70 -4.78 -17.86
C SER A 454 7.14 -5.18 -19.27
N LEU A 455 6.17 -5.23 -20.19
CA LEU A 455 6.38 -5.71 -21.55
C LEU A 455 6.79 -4.55 -22.47
N ASP A 456 8.01 -4.63 -23.01
CA ASP A 456 8.53 -3.64 -23.97
C ASP A 456 8.31 -4.06 -25.44
N GLY A 457 7.72 -5.23 -25.69
CA GLY A 457 7.50 -5.80 -27.02
C GLY A 457 6.04 -5.71 -27.48
N THR A 458 5.83 -5.65 -28.79
CA THR A 458 4.49 -5.53 -29.40
C THR A 458 3.88 -6.88 -29.81
N THR A 459 4.67 -7.96 -29.86
CA THR A 459 4.22 -9.29 -30.34
C THR A 459 4.81 -10.44 -29.52
N CYS A 460 4.18 -11.61 -29.64
CA CYS A 460 4.70 -12.86 -29.10
C CYS A 460 6.01 -13.27 -29.79
N GLN A 461 6.95 -13.84 -29.02
CA GLN A 461 8.26 -14.30 -29.48
C GLN A 461 8.34 -15.84 -29.58
N HIS A 462 7.20 -16.52 -29.59
CA HIS A 462 7.10 -17.96 -29.80
C HIS A 462 6.73 -18.26 -31.26
N ASN A 463 7.51 -19.10 -31.94
CA ASN A 463 7.17 -19.72 -33.24
C ASN A 463 6.42 -18.82 -34.27
N ASN A 464 6.91 -17.60 -34.53
CA ASN A 464 6.26 -16.63 -35.44
C ASN A 464 4.78 -16.36 -35.11
N CYS A 465 4.45 -16.31 -33.83
CA CYS A 465 3.12 -15.98 -33.35
C CYS A 465 2.91 -14.46 -33.37
N ASP A 466 1.87 -14.01 -34.07
CA ASP A 466 1.50 -12.59 -34.16
C ASP A 466 0.49 -12.16 -33.08
N SER A 467 0.18 -13.04 -32.13
CA SER A 467 -0.75 -12.75 -31.04
C SER A 467 -0.20 -11.70 -30.08
N SER A 468 -1.14 -10.99 -29.44
CA SER A 468 -0.79 -9.94 -28.48
C SER A 468 -0.03 -10.49 -27.27
N PRO A 469 1.02 -9.78 -26.82
CA PRO A 469 1.85 -10.23 -25.73
C PRO A 469 1.09 -10.18 -24.41
N PHE A 470 1.40 -11.12 -23.52
CA PHE A 470 0.73 -11.26 -22.22
C PHE A 470 1.73 -11.35 -21.05
N ILE A 471 2.77 -12.18 -21.18
CA ILE A 471 3.74 -12.41 -20.09
C ILE A 471 5.14 -12.60 -20.66
N GLN A 472 6.14 -12.05 -19.98
CA GLN A 472 7.54 -12.35 -20.25
C GLN A 472 8.01 -13.51 -19.36
N CYS A 473 8.52 -14.58 -19.96
CA CYS A 473 8.99 -15.75 -19.23
C CYS A 473 10.19 -15.40 -18.32
N SER A 474 10.15 -15.84 -17.07
CA SER A 474 11.17 -15.58 -16.06
C SER A 474 12.46 -16.36 -16.30
N TRP A 475 12.39 -17.44 -17.08
CA TRP A 475 13.53 -18.30 -17.44
C TRP A 475 14.19 -17.86 -18.74
N CYS A 476 13.45 -17.94 -19.85
CA CYS A 476 14.01 -17.67 -21.18
C CYS A 476 13.88 -16.22 -21.63
N ARG A 477 13.22 -15.36 -20.85
CA ARG A 477 12.98 -13.93 -21.12
C ARG A 477 12.20 -13.63 -22.41
N LYS A 478 11.66 -14.66 -23.07
CA LYS A 478 10.76 -14.49 -24.23
C LYS A 478 9.43 -13.90 -23.78
N ILE A 479 8.92 -12.95 -24.55
CA ILE A 479 7.56 -12.41 -24.42
C ILE A 479 6.60 -13.39 -25.11
N LEU A 480 5.56 -13.82 -24.40
CA LEU A 480 4.62 -14.84 -24.84
C LEU A 480 3.20 -14.28 -24.81
N CYS A 481 2.38 -14.70 -25.77
CA CYS A 481 0.93 -14.53 -25.68
C CYS A 481 0.34 -15.52 -24.67
N PHE A 482 -0.96 -15.38 -24.36
CA PHE A 482 -1.64 -16.27 -23.42
C PHE A 482 -1.61 -17.73 -23.88
N ASP A 483 -1.88 -17.99 -25.18
CA ASP A 483 -1.96 -19.34 -25.71
C ASP A 483 -0.60 -20.05 -25.66
N ASP A 484 0.46 -19.36 -26.10
CA ASP A 484 1.82 -19.92 -26.10
C ASP A 484 2.37 -20.12 -24.68
N PHE A 485 1.93 -19.32 -23.71
CA PHE A 485 2.30 -19.51 -22.32
C PHE A 485 1.51 -20.66 -21.68
N PHE A 486 0.18 -20.59 -21.78
CA PHE A 486 -0.73 -21.46 -21.06
C PHE A 486 -1.09 -22.71 -21.86
N LEU A 487 -1.76 -22.58 -23.00
CA LEU A 487 -2.27 -23.72 -23.79
C LEU A 487 -1.15 -24.62 -24.32
N SER A 488 -0.08 -24.02 -24.84
CA SER A 488 1.14 -24.72 -25.26
C SER A 488 2.00 -25.20 -24.09
N TYR A 489 1.62 -24.88 -22.85
CA TYR A 489 2.26 -25.29 -21.60
C TYR A 489 3.77 -24.98 -21.57
N HIS A 490 4.10 -23.67 -21.56
CA HIS A 490 5.48 -23.18 -21.57
C HIS A 490 6.18 -23.34 -20.21
N ILE A 491 6.64 -24.56 -19.92
CA ILE A 491 7.33 -24.90 -18.68
C ILE A 491 8.85 -25.02 -18.86
N HIS A 492 9.60 -24.67 -17.80
CA HIS A 492 11.05 -24.87 -17.67
C HIS A 492 11.35 -25.75 -16.46
#